data_AF-A0A412KNP2-F1
#
_entry.id   AF-A0A412KNP2-F1
#
_cell.length_a   1.000
_cell.length_b   1.000
_cell.length_c   1.000
_cell.angle_alpha   90.00
_cell.angle_beta   90.00
_cell.angle_gamma   90.00
#
_symmetry.space_group_name_H-M   'P 1'
#
loop_
_entity.id
_entity.type
_entity.pdbx_description
1 polymer ?
#
loop_
_entity_poly.entity_id
_entity_poly.type
_entity_poly.pdbx_seq_one_letter_code
_entity_poly.pdbx_strand_id
1 'polypeptide(L)'
;MFKKLKEKKGFTLVELIVVLVILAILAALLIPALTGYIDRAKRKSIVAETRQVVMAAQTMADEEYAKSDDNGASSSIDLDENKVLKLAEVDGKINDLQVTGGKVATVVYTDGKKICTYKAELAENDDFSDGHYNVIDAKTSK
;
A
#
# COMPACT_ATOMS: atom_id res chain seq x y z
N MET A 1 -47.24 15.68 -56.00
CA MET A 1 -47.33 15.68 -54.52
C MET A 1 -45.91 15.75 -53.95
N PHE A 2 -45.42 16.93 -53.57
CA PHE A 2 -44.04 17.10 -53.09
C PHE A 2 -43.95 16.71 -51.60
N LYS A 3 -43.26 15.61 -51.32
CA LYS A 3 -43.01 15.11 -49.96
C LYS A 3 -41.90 15.96 -49.34
N LYS A 4 -42.23 16.82 -48.36
CA LYS A 4 -41.24 17.60 -47.60
C LYS A 4 -40.29 16.63 -46.88
N LEU A 5 -39.01 16.66 -47.25
CA LEU A 5 -37.94 16.04 -46.47
C LEU A 5 -37.84 16.82 -45.14
N LYS A 6 -38.05 16.12 -44.02
CA LYS A 6 -37.94 16.67 -42.68
C LYS A 6 -36.48 17.09 -42.48
N GLU A 7 -36.21 18.38 -42.28
CA GLU A 7 -34.86 18.86 -41.99
C GLU A 7 -34.37 18.21 -40.70
N LYS A 8 -33.40 17.30 -40.82
CA LYS A 8 -32.67 16.78 -39.67
C LYS A 8 -31.71 17.89 -39.25
N LYS A 9 -31.96 18.52 -38.10
CA LYS A 9 -31.00 19.42 -37.46
C LYS A 9 -29.73 18.60 -37.16
N GLY A 10 -28.66 18.87 -37.91
CA GLY A 10 -27.35 18.28 -37.69
C GLY A 10 -26.62 18.99 -36.55
N PHE A 11 -25.75 18.26 -35.86
CA PHE A 11 -24.84 18.82 -34.86
C PHE A 11 -23.78 19.66 -35.57
N THR A 12 -23.49 20.86 -35.08
CA THR A 12 -22.47 21.72 -35.68
C THR A 12 -21.07 21.32 -35.20
N LEU A 13 -20.04 21.47 -36.05
CA LEU A 13 -18.66 21.24 -35.63
C LEU A 13 -18.24 22.18 -34.49
N VAL A 14 -18.80 23.39 -34.46
CA VAL A 14 -18.54 24.39 -33.41
C VAL A 14 -19.04 23.90 -32.05
N GLU A 15 -20.25 23.34 -31.97
CA GLU A 15 -20.77 22.76 -30.72
C GLU A 15 -19.88 21.63 -30.21
N LEU A 16 -19.30 20.81 -31.10
CA LEU A 16 -18.41 19.72 -30.69
C LEU A 16 -17.09 20.26 -30.13
N ILE A 17 -16.51 21.27 -30.78
CA ILE A 17 -15.24 21.86 -30.37
C ILE A 17 -15.37 22.52 -28.99
N VAL A 18 -16.45 23.28 -28.75
CA VAL A 18 -16.67 23.93 -27.45
C VAL A 18 -16.78 22.90 -26.32
N VAL A 19 -17.47 21.79 -26.55
CA VAL A 19 -17.58 20.71 -25.56
C VAL A 19 -16.23 20.07 -25.27
N LEU A 20 -15.43 19.76 -26.29
CA LEU A 20 -14.10 19.18 -26.11
C LEU A 20 -13.15 20.13 -25.36
N VAL A 21 -13.24 21.44 -25.61
CA VAL A 21 -12.46 22.45 -24.87
C VAL A 21 -12.82 22.45 -23.39
N ILE A 22 -14.10 22.43 -23.04
CA ILE A 22 -14.54 22.39 -21.63
C ILE A 22 -14.09 21.08 -20.97
N LEU A 23 -14.25 19.93 -21.63
CA LEU A 23 -13.78 18.64 -21.11
C LEU A 23 -12.28 18.61 -20.88
N ALA A 24 -11.49 19.22 -21.76
CA ALA A 24 -10.03 19.31 -21.62
C ALA A 24 -9.63 20.14 -20.38
N ILE A 25 -10.29 21.28 -20.14
CA ILE A 25 -10.02 22.14 -18.97
C ILE A 25 -10.38 21.39 -17.67
N LEU A 26 -11.54 20.73 -17.63
CA LEU A 26 -11.96 19.95 -16.46
C LEU A 26 -11.00 18.78 -16.19
N ALA A 27 -10.60 18.06 -17.23
CA ALA A 27 -9.64 16.96 -17.10
C ALA A 27 -8.28 17.45 -16.57
N ALA A 28 -7.77 18.58 -17.07
CA ALA A 28 -6.49 19.15 -16.66
C ALA A 28 -6.44 19.47 -15.16
N LEU A 29 -7.55 19.95 -14.57
CA LEU A 29 -7.65 20.24 -13.14
C LEU A 29 -7.86 18.97 -12.30
N LEU A 30 -8.59 17.98 -12.83
CA LEU A 30 -9.00 16.79 -12.07
C LEU A 30 -7.87 15.75 -11.95
N ILE A 31 -7.08 15.54 -13.01
CA ILE A 31 -6.01 14.53 -13.06
C ILE A 31 -5.01 14.65 -11.89
N PRO A 32 -4.39 15.81 -11.59
CA PRO A 32 -3.38 15.88 -10.52
C PRO A 32 -3.97 15.54 -9.16
N ALA A 33 -5.17 16.02 -8.84
CA ALA A 33 -5.86 15.69 -7.60
C ALA A 33 -6.10 14.17 -7.49
N LEU A 34 -6.64 13.56 -8.56
CA LEU A 34 -6.94 12.13 -8.59
C LEU A 34 -5.68 11.27 -8.41
N THR A 35 -4.56 11.63 -9.06
CA THR A 35 -3.30 10.89 -8.91
C THR A 35 -2.79 10.90 -7.47
N GLY A 36 -2.89 12.04 -6.76
CA GLY A 36 -2.52 12.14 -5.35
C GLY A 36 -3.40 11.29 -4.43
N TYR A 37 -4.72 11.24 -4.68
CA TYR A 37 -5.63 10.38 -3.92
C TYR A 37 -5.34 8.89 -4.13
N ILE A 38 -5.08 8.46 -5.36
CA ILE A 38 -4.73 7.08 -5.67
C ILE A 38 -3.45 6.67 -4.95
N ASP A 39 -2.44 7.55 -4.93
CA ASP A 39 -1.17 7.26 -4.26
C ASP A 39 -1.31 7.19 -2.73
N ARG A 40 -2.12 8.07 -2.13
CA ARG A 40 -2.49 7.98 -0.70
C ARG A 40 -3.24 6.69 -0.38
N ALA A 41 -4.18 6.29 -1.24
CA ALA A 41 -4.92 5.03 -1.08
C ALA A 41 -3.99 3.82 -1.14
N LYS A 42 -3.05 3.80 -2.10
CA LYS A 42 -2.02 2.76 -2.18
C LYS A 42 -1.13 2.71 -0.95
N ARG A 43 -0.68 3.86 -0.43
CA ARG A 43 0.08 3.92 0.83
C ARG A 43 -0.72 3.33 2.00
N LYS A 44 -2.01 3.65 2.10
CA LYS A 44 -2.85 3.10 3.18
C LYS A 44 -3.13 1.60 3.01
N SER A 45 -3.26 1.11 1.77
CA SER A 45 -3.41 -0.33 1.47
C SER A 45 -2.20 -1.12 1.98
N ILE A 46 -0.98 -0.73 1.58
CA ILE A 46 0.22 -1.48 1.98
C ILE A 46 0.47 -1.40 3.49
N VAL A 47 0.11 -0.30 4.16
CA VAL A 47 0.16 -0.22 5.64
C VAL A 47 -0.83 -1.20 6.28
N ALA A 48 -2.03 -1.37 5.71
CA ALA A 48 -3.00 -2.34 6.20
C ALA A 48 -2.51 -3.79 6.00
N GLU A 49 -1.96 -4.11 4.84
CA GLU A 49 -1.34 -5.41 4.56
C GLU A 49 -0.16 -5.68 5.51
N THR A 50 0.71 -4.70 5.73
CA THR A 50 1.83 -4.83 6.66
C THR A 50 1.36 -5.05 8.09
N ARG A 51 0.25 -4.41 8.50
CA ARG A 51 -0.38 -4.70 9.81
C ARG A 51 -0.85 -6.15 9.92
N GLN A 52 -1.44 -6.71 8.87
CA GLN A 52 -1.83 -8.12 8.84
C GLN A 52 -0.60 -9.02 9.00
N VAL A 53 0.49 -8.70 8.30
CA VAL A 53 1.78 -9.40 8.42
C VAL A 53 2.34 -9.31 9.84
N VAL A 54 2.35 -8.12 10.45
CA VAL A 54 2.84 -7.92 11.84
C VAL A 54 2.02 -8.75 12.83
N MET A 55 0.68 -8.78 12.70
CA MET A 55 -0.18 -9.57 13.58
C MET A 55 0.03 -11.08 13.39
N ALA A 56 0.19 -11.54 12.14
CA ALA A 56 0.48 -12.94 11.84
C ALA A 56 1.86 -13.35 12.39
N ALA A 57 2.88 -12.51 12.19
CA ALA A 57 4.21 -12.71 12.72
C ALA A 57 4.22 -12.72 14.25
N GLN A 58 3.47 -11.81 14.90
CA GLN A 58 3.34 -11.78 16.36
C GLN A 58 2.69 -13.05 16.89
N THR A 59 1.64 -13.54 16.22
CA THR A 59 0.98 -14.81 16.60
C THR A 59 1.96 -15.98 16.57
N MET A 60 2.75 -16.10 15.50
CA MET A 60 3.76 -17.16 15.39
C MET A 60 4.91 -16.97 16.38
N ALA A 61 5.33 -15.73 16.62
CA ALA A 61 6.36 -15.40 17.60
C ALA A 61 5.94 -15.82 19.01
N ASP A 62 4.68 -15.59 19.39
CA ASP A 62 4.14 -15.98 20.69
C ASP A 62 4.15 -17.51 20.87
N GLU A 63 3.81 -18.26 19.82
CA GLU A 63 3.86 -19.73 19.83
C GLU A 63 5.28 -20.27 19.99
N GLU A 64 6.26 -19.72 19.28
CA GLU A 64 7.65 -20.15 19.36
C GLU A 64 8.32 -19.71 20.67
N TYR A 65 7.99 -18.51 21.15
CA TYR A 65 8.47 -18.01 22.44
C TYR A 65 7.96 -18.88 23.59
N ALA A 66 6.69 -19.32 23.56
CA ALA A 66 6.13 -20.20 24.59
C ALA A 66 6.74 -21.61 24.63
N LYS A 67 7.27 -22.10 23.50
CA LYS A 67 7.97 -23.39 23.41
C LYS A 67 9.45 -23.31 23.79
N SER A 68 9.98 -22.09 23.92
CA SER A 68 11.38 -21.88 24.25
C SER A 68 11.57 -22.13 25.75
N ASP A 69 12.36 -23.15 26.11
CA ASP A 69 12.76 -23.43 27.51
C ASP A 69 13.74 -22.38 28.07
N ASP A 70 14.09 -21.37 27.26
CA ASP A 70 15.04 -20.33 27.61
C ASP A 70 14.34 -19.18 28.34
N ASN A 71 14.79 -18.86 29.56
CA ASN A 71 14.28 -17.74 30.37
C ASN A 71 14.81 -16.38 29.89
N GLY A 72 15.20 -16.28 28.61
CA GLY A 72 16.02 -15.21 28.07
C GLY A 72 15.24 -14.13 27.33
N ALA A 73 15.37 -12.88 27.79
CA ALA A 73 14.77 -11.68 27.21
C ALA A 73 15.30 -11.27 25.82
N SER A 74 16.19 -12.06 25.19
CA SER A 74 16.89 -11.71 23.95
C SER A 74 16.93 -12.83 22.90
N SER A 75 16.08 -13.84 23.00
CA SER A 75 15.99 -14.88 21.98
C SER A 75 15.50 -14.29 20.66
N SER A 76 16.36 -14.33 19.64
CA SER A 76 15.97 -14.08 18.26
C SER A 76 15.16 -15.26 17.75
N ILE A 77 13.93 -15.02 17.32
CA ILE A 77 13.05 -16.05 16.77
C ILE A 77 13.05 -15.91 15.26
N ASP A 78 13.57 -16.92 14.57
CA ASP A 78 13.50 -17.01 13.12
C ASP A 78 12.15 -17.59 12.70
N LEU A 79 11.28 -16.74 12.13
CA LEU A 79 9.99 -17.14 11.59
C LEU A 79 10.09 -17.43 10.08
N ASP A 80 9.40 -18.47 9.63
CA ASP A 80 9.26 -18.74 8.19
C ASP A 80 8.33 -17.70 7.56
N GLU A 81 8.92 -16.76 6.82
CA GLU A 81 8.24 -15.68 6.10
C GLU A 81 7.08 -16.17 5.22
N ASN A 82 7.19 -17.35 4.59
CA ASN A 82 6.13 -17.87 3.73
C ASN A 82 4.92 -18.34 4.53
N LYS A 83 5.12 -18.82 5.77
CA LYS A 83 4.02 -19.17 6.66
C LYS A 83 3.34 -17.92 7.20
N VAL A 84 4.12 -16.89 7.54
CA VAL A 84 3.58 -15.59 7.95
C VAL A 84 2.71 -14.99 6.85
N LEU A 85 3.18 -14.97 5.60
CA LEU A 85 2.42 -14.45 4.46
C LEU A 85 1.09 -15.20 4.25
N LYS A 86 1.11 -16.54 4.39
CA LYS A 86 -0.11 -17.36 4.29
C LYS A 86 -1.10 -17.08 5.42
N LEU A 87 -0.62 -16.88 6.64
CA LEU A 87 -1.47 -16.54 7.80
C LEU A 87 -2.03 -15.12 7.70
N ALA A 88 -1.27 -14.19 7.11
CA ALA A 88 -1.70 -12.83 6.88
C ALA A 88 -2.66 -12.68 5.69
N GLU A 89 -2.78 -13.71 4.84
CA GLU A 89 -3.58 -13.71 3.60
C GLU A 89 -3.21 -12.58 2.63
N VAL A 90 -1.90 -12.33 2.48
CA VAL A 90 -1.37 -11.29 1.57
C VAL A 90 -0.49 -11.87 0.47
N ASP A 91 -0.56 -11.28 -0.72
CA ASP A 91 0.16 -11.76 -1.92
C ASP A 91 1.58 -11.20 -2.08
N GLY A 92 2.03 -10.34 -1.16
CA GLY A 92 3.32 -9.68 -1.23
C GLY A 92 4.50 -10.53 -0.75
N LYS A 93 5.61 -9.86 -0.44
CA LYS A 93 6.84 -10.48 0.07
C LYS A 93 7.31 -9.78 1.33
N ILE A 94 7.89 -10.55 2.23
CA ILE A 94 8.64 -10.04 3.36
C ILE A 94 10.11 -10.02 2.93
N ASN A 95 10.78 -8.88 3.10
CA ASN A 95 12.20 -8.71 2.81
C ASN A 95 13.06 -8.78 4.07
N ASP A 96 12.46 -8.47 5.22
CA ASP A 96 13.10 -8.56 6.54
C ASP A 96 12.01 -8.73 7.60
N LEU A 97 12.24 -9.61 8.56
CA LEU A 97 11.36 -9.87 9.71
C LEU A 97 12.22 -10.21 10.91
N GLN A 98 12.19 -9.35 11.92
CA GLN A 98 12.98 -9.50 13.14
C GLN A 98 12.05 -9.61 14.34
N VAL A 99 12.21 -10.67 15.12
CA VAL A 99 11.47 -10.93 16.35
C VAL A 99 12.47 -11.09 17.49
N THR A 100 12.29 -10.30 18.55
CA THR A 100 13.18 -10.31 19.73
C THR A 100 12.32 -10.40 20.99
N GLY A 101 12.62 -11.38 21.85
CA GLY A 101 11.90 -11.54 23.13
C GLY A 101 10.40 -11.79 22.94
N GLY A 102 10.04 -12.55 21.90
CA GLY A 102 8.66 -12.87 21.56
C GLY A 102 7.88 -11.73 20.90
N LYS A 103 8.50 -10.57 20.63
CA LYS A 103 7.83 -9.42 20.01
C LYS A 103 8.41 -9.11 18.64
N VAL A 104 7.54 -8.77 17.70
CA VAL A 104 7.97 -8.31 16.37
C VAL A 104 8.65 -6.94 16.50
N ALA A 105 9.95 -6.88 16.22
CA ALA A 105 10.76 -5.67 16.29
C ALA A 105 10.74 -4.89 14.97
N THR A 106 10.91 -5.59 13.84
CA THR A 106 10.93 -4.97 12.50
C THR A 106 10.26 -5.89 11.47
N VAL A 107 9.49 -5.29 10.55
CA VAL A 107 8.98 -5.96 9.35
C VAL A 107 9.20 -5.07 8.15
N VAL A 108 9.76 -5.60 7.07
CA VAL A 108 9.84 -4.94 5.77
C VAL A 108 9.01 -5.74 4.79
N TYR A 109 7.85 -5.22 4.40
CA TYR A 109 6.91 -5.85 3.47
C TYR A 109 6.86 -5.09 2.15
N THR A 110 6.68 -5.80 1.04
CA THR A 110 6.50 -5.21 -0.29
C THR A 110 5.37 -5.86 -1.09
N ASP A 111 4.56 -5.02 -1.73
CA ASP A 111 3.54 -5.42 -2.72
C ASP A 111 4.10 -5.38 -4.17
N GLY A 112 5.41 -5.19 -4.33
CA GLY A 112 6.11 -5.01 -5.60
C GLY A 112 6.08 -3.59 -6.18
N LYS A 113 5.25 -2.69 -5.64
CA LYS A 113 5.17 -1.27 -6.07
C LYS A 113 5.70 -0.34 -4.99
N LYS A 114 5.38 -0.62 -3.74
CA LYS A 114 5.82 0.10 -2.55
C LYS A 114 6.45 -0.89 -1.56
N ILE A 115 7.23 -0.34 -0.64
CA ILE A 115 7.82 -1.05 0.48
C ILE A 115 7.30 -0.35 1.73
N CYS A 116 6.77 -1.13 2.66
CA CYS A 116 6.38 -0.63 3.97
C CYS A 116 7.26 -1.27 5.04
N THR A 117 7.91 -0.41 5.82
CA THR A 117 8.71 -0.81 6.97
C THR A 117 7.91 -0.51 8.23
N TYR A 118 7.76 -1.51 9.09
CA TYR A 118 7.28 -1.39 10.45
C TYR A 118 8.46 -1.49 11.42
N LYS A 119 8.47 -0.66 12.47
CA LYS A 119 9.38 -0.75 13.60
C LYS A 119 8.62 -0.57 14.91
N ALA A 120 8.79 -1.49 15.86
CA ALA A 120 8.16 -1.38 17.18
C ALA A 120 8.74 -0.21 18.00
N GLU A 121 10.05 0.03 17.89
CA GLU A 121 10.74 1.13 18.52
C GLU A 121 11.30 2.07 17.46
N LEU A 122 10.99 3.37 17.59
CA LEU A 122 11.45 4.40 16.65
C LEU A 122 12.65 5.13 17.25
N ALA A 123 13.70 5.29 16.46
CA ALA A 123 14.82 6.15 16.81
C ALA A 123 14.48 7.62 16.54
N GLU A 124 15.20 8.54 17.20
CA GLU A 124 14.98 9.99 17.08
C GLU A 124 15.15 10.51 15.63
N ASN A 125 15.86 9.77 14.78
CA ASN A 125 16.11 10.09 13.37
C ASN A 125 15.24 9.29 12.38
N ASP A 126 14.28 8.49 12.85
CA ASP A 126 13.39 7.73 11.97
C ASP A 126 12.29 8.65 11.40
N ASP A 127 12.33 8.90 10.08
CA ASP A 127 11.30 9.68 9.37
C ASP A 127 10.07 8.80 9.02
N PHE A 128 9.37 8.34 10.06
CA PHE A 128 8.19 7.51 9.90
C PHE A 128 6.93 8.37 9.92
N SER A 129 6.33 8.55 8.75
CA SER A 129 5.20 9.46 8.55
C SER A 129 3.84 8.92 9.01
N ASP A 130 3.69 7.60 9.23
CA ASP A 130 2.42 6.96 9.61
C ASP A 130 2.54 6.17 10.92
N GLY A 131 3.15 6.82 11.93
CA GLY A 131 3.39 6.23 13.25
C GLY A 131 4.56 5.26 13.20
N HIS A 132 4.33 3.98 13.50
CA HIS A 132 5.35 2.92 13.42
C HIS A 132 5.59 2.40 12.00
N TYR A 133 4.93 2.99 10.99
CA TYR A 133 5.00 2.56 9.60
C TYR A 133 5.60 3.66 8.72
N ASN A 134 6.55 3.28 7.88
CA ASN A 134 7.09 4.10 6.81
C ASN A 134 6.81 3.44 5.46
N VAL A 135 6.38 4.21 4.47
CA VAL A 135 6.09 3.69 3.12
C VAL A 135 6.92 4.42 2.09
N ILE A 136 7.76 3.68 1.37
CA ILE A 136 8.60 4.19 0.29
C ILE A 136 8.20 3.53 -1.05
N ASP A 137 8.49 4.21 -2.15
CA ASP A 137 8.32 3.61 -3.49
C ASP A 137 9.43 2.58 -3.77
N ALA A 138 9.05 1.39 -4.23
CA ALA A 138 10.01 0.29 -4.47
C ALA A 138 11.06 0.62 -5.55
N LYS A 139 10.79 1.62 -6.40
CA LYS A 139 11.73 2.10 -7.44
C LYS A 139 12.81 3.04 -6.91
N THR A 140 12.61 3.66 -5.75
CA THR A 140 13.52 4.66 -5.18
C THR A 140 14.54 4.02 -4.21
N SER A 141 14.45 2.71 -3.99
CA SER A 141 15.32 1.94 -3.08
C SER A 141 16.48 1.22 -3.81
N LYS A 142 16.80 1.60 -5.05
CA LYS A 142 17.96 1.12 -5.80
C LYS A 142 18.99 2.21 -6.00
#